data_AF-A0A2S9BUX6-F1
#
_entry.id   AF-A0A2S9BUX6-F1
#
_cell.length_a   1.000
_cell.length_b   1.000
_cell.length_c   1.000
_cell.angle_alpha   90.00
_cell.angle_beta   90.00
_cell.angle_gamma   90.00
#
_symmetry.space_group_name_H-M   'P 1'
#
loop_
_entity.id
_entity.type
_entity.pdbx_description
1 polymer ?
#
loop_
_entity_poly.entity_id
_entity_poly.type
_entity_poly.pdbx_seq_one_letter_code
_entity_poly.pdbx_strand_id
1 'polypeptide(L)'
;MTAPLPSGLEASIPLTRGPHELPARFSSSPNPTARPRARRRPHQGLLIGVLGGAAVIAALGITQLSANLGYDAAADRFADTLRTATAITSETAHTRDVLTRATDAGHVILDAGSAQIAVPEETVSALSTAVAEGEEAGRVAEKLLATALPSPEEKPVWFWELFGASAALVEDESALDELAQELETASESAVEAEEAVQESGLGVLTAAGEAAAGFETAHPSARNDAVIALRSAAADALAATTVDDDAATTYVALQDAGAQVIATESEEMAEKSGPLRGARLEIEAFARSLAPGVLLEFDWSPVVNGAGYNGSMGGYTTWWWDDPGRANIELSNSVAEQWPAERSKALVAHEVGHAISVKCEDMYDASTQDSIEKWATAWAISMGYTDDANGVWAYGYPPQEYIDAAAGCR
;
A
#
# COMPACT_ATOMS: atom_id res chain seq x y z
N MET A 1 -31.87 11.27 -35.25
CA MET A 1 -30.93 11.31 -36.38
C MET A 1 -30.57 9.85 -36.69
N THR A 2 -31.33 9.10 -37.50
CA THR A 2 -31.19 8.93 -38.97
C THR A 2 -29.73 8.64 -39.38
N ALA A 3 -29.32 7.49 -39.92
CA ALA A 3 -30.02 6.31 -40.43
C ALA A 3 -29.02 5.12 -40.56
N PRO A 4 -29.48 3.84 -40.59
CA PRO A 4 -28.68 2.65 -40.90
C PRO A 4 -28.91 2.10 -42.34
N LEU A 5 -28.14 1.06 -42.70
CA LEU A 5 -28.28 0.07 -43.82
C LEU A 5 -27.72 0.44 -45.23
N PRO A 6 -27.29 -0.52 -46.10
CA PRO A 6 -27.90 -1.85 -46.25
C PRO A 6 -27.02 -3.10 -46.48
N SER A 7 -27.71 -4.22 -46.24
CA SER A 7 -27.45 -5.61 -46.62
C SER A 7 -27.44 -5.81 -48.14
N GLY A 8 -26.68 -6.82 -48.60
CA GLY A 8 -26.77 -7.39 -49.94
C GLY A 8 -26.69 -8.92 -49.88
N LEU A 9 -27.84 -9.56 -50.07
CA LEU A 9 -28.00 -10.96 -50.46
C LEU A 9 -27.91 -11.04 -51.99
N GLU A 10 -27.25 -12.05 -52.57
CA GLU A 10 -27.87 -13.02 -53.51
C GLU A 10 -26.85 -13.99 -54.14
N ALA A 11 -27.16 -15.27 -53.93
CA ALA A 11 -26.91 -16.50 -54.68
C ALA A 11 -26.19 -16.45 -56.05
N SER A 12 -25.39 -17.49 -56.32
CA SER A 12 -25.64 -18.47 -57.41
C SER A 12 -24.64 -19.63 -57.41
N ILE A 13 -25.15 -20.87 -57.38
CA ILE A 13 -24.45 -22.11 -57.75
C ILE A 13 -24.55 -22.29 -59.28
N PRO A 14 -23.56 -22.89 -59.94
CA PRO A 14 -23.92 -23.94 -60.90
C PRO A 14 -23.06 -25.22 -60.80
N LEU A 15 -23.76 -26.34 -60.93
CA LEU A 15 -23.28 -27.66 -61.34
C LEU A 15 -22.90 -27.66 -62.83
N THR A 16 -21.86 -28.39 -63.22
CA THR A 16 -21.75 -28.92 -64.59
C THR A 16 -21.06 -30.29 -64.63
N ARG A 17 -21.74 -31.23 -65.30
CA ARG A 17 -21.36 -32.62 -65.61
C ARG A 17 -20.66 -32.72 -66.98
N GLY A 18 -19.57 -33.49 -67.06
CA GLY A 18 -19.08 -34.35 -68.18
C GLY A 18 -18.94 -33.76 -69.61
N PRO A 19 -18.71 -34.59 -70.65
CA PRO A 19 -17.79 -35.73 -70.83
C PRO A 19 -16.97 -35.62 -72.17
N HIS A 20 -15.82 -36.28 -72.32
CA HIS A 20 -15.23 -36.60 -73.65
C HIS A 20 -14.44 -37.92 -73.55
N GLU A 21 -14.99 -39.05 -74.00
CA GLU A 21 -15.03 -39.59 -75.38
C GLU A 21 -13.67 -40.11 -75.90
N LEU A 22 -13.60 -41.44 -76.00
CA LEU A 22 -12.63 -42.25 -76.73
C LEU A 22 -12.92 -42.20 -78.25
N PRO A 23 -11.93 -42.50 -79.11
CA PRO A 23 -12.20 -43.13 -80.40
C PRO A 23 -11.74 -44.60 -80.47
N ALA A 24 -12.51 -45.38 -81.22
CA ALA A 24 -12.34 -46.81 -81.47
C ALA A 24 -11.52 -47.11 -82.73
N ARG A 25 -10.68 -48.16 -82.60
CA ARG A 25 -10.27 -49.25 -83.54
C ARG A 25 -10.51 -49.10 -85.05
N PHE A 26 -9.53 -49.55 -85.85
CA PHE A 26 -9.54 -50.78 -86.71
C PHE A 26 -8.14 -50.96 -87.34
N SER A 27 -7.42 -52.05 -87.06
CA SER A 27 -7.18 -53.22 -87.95
C SER A 27 -6.14 -53.02 -89.06
N SER A 28 -4.99 -53.72 -88.96
CA SER A 28 -4.50 -54.66 -89.99
C SER A 28 -3.07 -55.15 -89.68
N SER A 29 -2.92 -56.46 -89.52
CA SER A 29 -1.65 -57.18 -89.80
C SER A 29 -1.62 -57.56 -91.29
N PRO A 30 -0.45 -57.65 -91.93
CA PRO A 30 0.23 -58.95 -91.99
C PRO A 30 1.77 -58.92 -91.83
N ASN A 31 2.28 -60.03 -91.28
CA ASN A 31 3.66 -60.54 -91.23
C ASN A 31 4.33 -60.69 -92.62
N PRO A 32 5.61 -61.13 -92.77
CA PRO A 32 6.81 -61.02 -91.90
C PRO A 32 8.12 -60.70 -92.67
N THR A 33 9.17 -60.22 -91.98
CA THR A 33 10.57 -60.44 -92.41
C THR A 33 11.46 -60.81 -91.22
N ALA A 34 12.37 -61.75 -91.46
CA ALA A 34 12.99 -62.60 -90.46
C ALA A 34 14.40 -62.15 -90.01
N ARG A 35 14.70 -62.46 -88.73
CA ARG A 35 16.02 -62.69 -88.07
C ARG A 35 16.85 -61.46 -87.62
N PRO A 36 17.68 -61.56 -86.55
CA PRO A 36 18.12 -62.76 -85.83
C PRO A 36 17.73 -62.84 -84.34
N ARG A 37 17.79 -64.08 -83.82
CA ARG A 37 17.49 -64.50 -82.44
C ARG A 37 18.45 -63.84 -81.43
N ALA A 38 17.94 -62.93 -80.60
CA ALA A 38 18.59 -62.56 -79.35
C ALA A 38 18.22 -63.58 -78.25
N ARG A 39 19.24 -64.19 -77.65
CA ARG A 39 19.13 -65.16 -76.53
C ARG A 39 18.25 -64.59 -75.41
N ARG A 40 17.11 -65.25 -75.15
CA ARG A 40 16.33 -65.06 -73.91
C ARG A 40 17.18 -65.52 -72.73
N ARG A 41 17.69 -64.56 -71.95
CA ARG A 41 18.19 -64.81 -70.60
C ARG A 41 16.98 -64.84 -69.63
N PRO A 42 17.00 -65.69 -68.61
CA PRO A 42 15.87 -65.82 -67.68
C PRO A 42 15.62 -64.49 -66.95
N HIS A 43 14.35 -64.06 -66.90
CA HIS A 43 13.87 -62.82 -66.28
C HIS A 43 13.91 -62.81 -64.73
N GLN A 44 14.88 -63.48 -64.11
CA GLN A 44 15.03 -63.46 -62.65
C GLN A 44 15.44 -62.07 -62.11
N GLY A 45 16.12 -61.24 -62.92
CA GLY A 45 16.53 -59.89 -62.50
C GLY A 45 15.38 -58.87 -62.37
N LEU A 46 14.27 -59.05 -63.09
CA LEU A 46 13.14 -58.10 -63.05
C LEU A 46 12.28 -58.29 -61.79
N LEU A 47 12.03 -59.55 -61.40
CA LEU A 47 11.30 -59.88 -60.16
C LEU A 47 12.08 -59.47 -58.91
N ILE A 48 13.40 -59.65 -58.90
CA ILE A 48 14.26 -59.18 -57.80
C ILE A 48 14.29 -57.65 -57.75
N GLY A 49 14.31 -56.96 -58.89
CA GLY A 49 14.25 -55.49 -58.95
C GLY A 49 12.92 -54.90 -58.48
N VAL A 50 11.78 -55.50 -58.82
CA VAL A 50 10.45 -55.04 -58.37
C VAL A 50 10.24 -55.31 -56.88
N LEU A 51 10.65 -56.48 -56.37
CA LEU A 51 10.57 -56.79 -54.94
C LEU A 51 11.54 -55.92 -54.12
N GLY A 52 12.75 -55.68 -54.62
CA GLY A 52 13.70 -54.75 -54.00
C GLY A 52 13.18 -53.31 -53.98
N GLY A 53 12.59 -52.83 -55.09
CA GLY A 53 11.99 -51.50 -55.17
C GLY A 53 10.78 -51.33 -54.23
N ALA A 54 9.91 -52.33 -54.15
CA ALA A 54 8.78 -52.33 -53.22
C ALA A 54 9.23 -52.32 -51.75
N ALA A 55 10.28 -53.08 -51.41
CA ALA A 55 10.86 -53.08 -50.07
C ALA A 55 11.46 -51.71 -49.69
N VAL A 56 12.13 -51.03 -50.62
CA VAL A 56 12.67 -49.67 -50.40
C VAL A 56 11.55 -48.65 -50.21
N ILE A 57 10.50 -48.69 -51.04
CA ILE A 57 9.33 -47.81 -50.89
C ILE A 57 8.62 -48.05 -49.56
N ALA A 58 8.43 -49.30 -49.17
CA ALA A 58 7.84 -49.64 -47.88
C ALA A 58 8.71 -49.15 -46.71
N ALA A 59 10.03 -49.32 -46.77
CA ALA A 59 10.96 -48.81 -45.77
C ALA A 59 10.88 -47.28 -45.65
N LEU A 60 10.92 -46.55 -46.77
CA LEU A 60 10.78 -45.09 -46.79
C LEU A 60 9.43 -44.64 -46.26
N GLY A 61 8.33 -45.34 -46.60
CA GLY A 61 7.00 -45.07 -46.09
C GLY A 61 6.88 -45.27 -44.58
N ILE A 62 7.48 -46.34 -44.05
CA ILE A 62 7.55 -46.59 -42.60
C ILE A 62 8.39 -45.51 -41.91
N THR A 63 9.56 -45.15 -42.45
CA THR A 63 10.41 -44.09 -41.90
C THR A 63 9.70 -42.74 -41.90
N GLN A 64 9.00 -42.40 -42.98
CA GLN A 64 8.19 -41.19 -43.09
C GLN A 64 7.07 -41.14 -42.05
N LEU A 65 6.35 -42.26 -41.85
CA LEU A 65 5.28 -42.36 -40.86
C LEU A 65 5.85 -42.21 -39.43
N SER A 66 6.93 -42.93 -39.12
CA SER A 66 7.58 -42.83 -37.81
C SER A 66 8.13 -41.44 -37.52
N ALA A 67 8.69 -40.76 -38.52
CA ALA A 67 9.19 -39.39 -38.38
C ALA A 67 8.03 -38.40 -38.15
N ASN A 68 6.88 -38.59 -38.80
CA ASN A 68 5.70 -37.75 -38.56
C ASN A 68 5.14 -37.95 -37.15
N LEU A 69 4.96 -39.21 -36.71
CA LEU A 69 4.46 -39.50 -35.37
C LEU A 69 5.41 -39.01 -34.28
N GLY A 70 6.73 -39.13 -34.50
CA GLY A 70 7.75 -38.61 -33.59
C GLY A 70 7.70 -37.09 -33.47
N TYR A 71 7.57 -36.39 -34.61
CA TYR A 71 7.40 -34.94 -34.63
C TYR A 71 6.11 -34.51 -33.94
N ASP A 72 4.97 -35.13 -34.25
CA ASP A 72 3.68 -34.75 -33.68
C ASP A 72 3.68 -34.94 -32.15
N ALA A 73 4.26 -36.04 -31.66
CA ALA A 73 4.42 -36.25 -30.22
C ALA A 73 5.35 -35.23 -29.57
N ALA A 74 6.44 -34.82 -30.23
CA ALA A 74 7.34 -33.78 -29.73
C ALA A 74 6.67 -32.40 -29.76
N ALA A 75 5.91 -32.08 -30.81
CA ALA A 75 5.18 -30.84 -30.95
C ALA A 75 4.06 -30.71 -29.91
N ASP A 76 3.34 -31.80 -29.62
CA ASP A 76 2.31 -31.83 -28.57
C ASP A 76 2.91 -31.58 -27.18
N ARG A 77 4.05 -32.21 -26.85
CA ARG A 77 4.76 -31.97 -25.58
C ARG A 77 5.27 -30.54 -25.50
N PHE A 78 5.96 -30.07 -26.54
CA PHE A 78 6.44 -28.70 -26.61
C PHE A 78 5.30 -27.68 -26.43
N ALA A 79 4.15 -27.89 -27.08
CA ALA A 79 2.99 -27.01 -26.95
C ALA A 79 2.38 -27.02 -25.53
N ASP A 80 2.49 -28.14 -24.81
CA ASP A 80 2.08 -28.24 -23.41
C ASP A 80 3.05 -27.48 -22.49
N THR A 81 4.36 -27.72 -22.62
CA THR A 81 5.40 -27.02 -21.86
C THR A 81 5.38 -25.52 -22.11
N LEU A 82 5.18 -25.08 -23.36
CA LEU A 82 5.06 -23.67 -23.71
C LEU A 82 3.86 -23.01 -23.01
N ARG A 83 2.73 -23.72 -22.88
CA ARG A 83 1.54 -23.21 -22.19
C ARG A 83 1.82 -23.05 -20.69
N THR A 84 2.47 -24.02 -20.08
CA THR A 84 2.90 -23.97 -18.67
C THR A 84 3.87 -22.82 -18.43
N ALA A 85 4.93 -22.70 -19.23
CA ALA A 85 5.89 -21.60 -19.14
C ALA A 85 5.23 -20.22 -19.33
N THR A 86 4.25 -20.11 -20.23
CA THR A 86 3.48 -18.86 -20.42
C THR A 86 2.64 -18.49 -19.19
N ALA A 87 2.02 -19.49 -18.54
CA ALA A 87 1.25 -19.27 -17.33
C ALA A 87 2.16 -18.80 -16.18
N ILE A 88 3.28 -19.49 -15.96
CA ILE A 88 4.28 -19.13 -14.96
C ILE A 88 4.85 -17.73 -15.23
N THR A 89 5.20 -17.41 -16.49
CA THR A 89 5.65 -16.07 -16.88
C THR A 89 4.64 -14.98 -16.47
N SER A 90 3.34 -15.24 -16.65
CA SER A 90 2.29 -14.29 -16.28
C SER A 90 2.16 -14.12 -14.76
N GLU A 91 2.29 -15.22 -14.01
CA GLU A 91 2.28 -15.23 -12.54
C GLU A 91 3.50 -14.50 -11.97
N THR A 92 4.71 -14.83 -12.42
CA THR A 92 5.94 -14.15 -12.01
C THR A 92 5.89 -12.64 -12.32
N ALA A 93 5.30 -12.24 -13.45
CA ALA A 93 5.12 -10.82 -13.77
C ALA A 93 4.18 -10.12 -12.77
N HIS A 94 3.09 -10.78 -12.36
CA HIS A 94 2.17 -10.26 -11.36
C HIS A 94 2.84 -10.14 -9.99
N THR A 95 3.53 -11.18 -9.53
CA THR A 95 4.26 -11.17 -8.25
C THR A 95 5.31 -10.06 -8.22
N ARG A 96 6.07 -9.88 -9.31
CA ARG A 96 7.02 -8.77 -9.44
C ARG A 96 6.32 -7.41 -9.30
N ASP A 97 5.16 -7.20 -9.93
CA ASP A 97 4.40 -5.94 -9.79
C ASP A 97 3.90 -5.67 -8.37
N VAL A 98 3.58 -6.72 -7.60
CA VAL A 98 3.24 -6.59 -6.19
C VAL A 98 4.47 -6.19 -5.38
N LEU A 99 5.58 -6.90 -5.57
CA LEU A 99 6.86 -6.60 -4.92
C LEU A 99 7.34 -5.17 -5.20
N THR A 100 7.30 -4.72 -6.46
CA THR A 100 7.71 -3.36 -6.83
C THR A 100 6.90 -2.29 -6.09
N ARG A 101 5.58 -2.46 -5.97
CA ARG A 101 4.75 -1.52 -5.21
C ARG A 101 5.10 -1.50 -3.72
N ALA A 102 5.36 -2.67 -3.13
CA ALA A 102 5.80 -2.75 -1.73
C ALA A 102 7.17 -2.08 -1.52
N THR A 103 8.14 -2.31 -2.42
CA THR A 103 9.46 -1.66 -2.35
C THR A 103 9.39 -0.15 -2.59
N ASP A 104 8.53 0.31 -3.50
CA ASP A 104 8.31 1.75 -3.75
C ASP A 104 7.72 2.44 -2.52
N ALA A 105 6.72 1.83 -1.87
CA ALA A 105 6.18 2.30 -0.60
C ALA A 105 7.24 2.29 0.52
N GLY A 106 8.06 1.24 0.58
CA GLY A 106 9.21 1.15 1.49
C GLY A 106 10.21 2.29 1.30
N HIS A 107 10.53 2.66 0.06
CA HIS A 107 11.38 3.81 -0.24
C HIS A 107 10.77 5.12 0.23
N VAL A 108 9.47 5.35 0.03
CA VAL A 108 8.80 6.56 0.54
C VAL A 108 8.92 6.68 2.06
N ILE A 109 8.79 5.56 2.78
CA ILE A 109 8.98 5.53 4.25
C ILE A 109 10.44 5.86 4.61
N LEU A 110 11.42 5.30 3.91
CA LEU A 110 12.85 5.54 4.15
C LEU A 110 13.28 6.98 3.79
N ASP A 111 12.69 7.55 2.73
CA ASP A 111 13.01 8.87 2.20
C ASP A 111 12.38 10.03 2.98
N ALA A 112 11.43 9.74 3.88
CA ALA A 112 10.87 10.74 4.81
C ALA A 112 11.96 11.43 5.65
N GLY A 113 13.17 10.88 5.69
CA GLY A 113 14.38 11.58 6.13
C GLY A 113 14.60 11.52 7.63
N SER A 114 15.10 12.62 8.22
CA SER A 114 15.28 12.71 9.68
C SER A 114 13.92 12.76 10.37
N ALA A 115 13.43 11.59 10.77
CA ALA A 115 12.15 11.42 11.44
C ALA A 115 12.06 12.35 12.66
N GLN A 116 10.97 13.10 12.74
CA GLN A 116 10.65 13.94 13.91
C GLN A 116 10.28 13.04 15.08
N ILE A 117 9.48 12.02 14.80
CA ILE A 117 9.12 10.98 15.76
C ILE A 117 10.13 9.85 15.60
N ALA A 118 10.97 9.66 16.61
CA ALA A 118 12.05 8.70 16.59
C ALA A 118 11.51 7.26 16.46
N VAL A 119 12.00 6.56 15.43
CA VAL A 119 11.82 5.12 15.24
C VAL A 119 13.15 4.43 15.59
N PRO A 120 13.15 3.25 16.23
CA PRO A 120 14.38 2.52 16.51
C PRO A 120 15.20 2.25 15.23
N GLU A 121 16.52 2.48 15.30
CA GLU A 121 17.42 2.37 14.15
C GLU A 121 17.41 0.95 13.55
N GLU A 122 17.27 -0.07 14.40
CA GLU A 122 17.15 -1.46 13.99
C GLU A 122 15.92 -1.73 13.12
N THR A 123 14.80 -1.07 13.38
CA THR A 123 13.55 -1.22 12.63
C THR A 123 13.68 -0.58 11.24
N VAL A 124 14.28 0.61 11.18
CA VAL A 124 14.57 1.31 9.91
C VAL A 124 15.60 0.52 9.08
N SER A 125 16.64 -0.01 9.73
CA SER A 125 17.67 -0.83 9.09
C SER A 125 17.09 -2.14 8.53
N ALA A 126 16.14 -2.76 9.23
CA ALA A 126 15.43 -3.94 8.75
C ALA A 126 14.64 -3.63 7.46
N LEU A 127 13.86 -2.54 7.45
CA LEU A 127 13.14 -2.10 6.26
C LEU A 127 14.09 -1.79 5.09
N SER A 128 15.18 -1.06 5.34
CA SER A 128 16.17 -0.75 4.30
C SER A 128 16.81 -2.02 3.71
N THR A 129 17.04 -3.05 4.53
CA THR A 129 17.58 -4.33 4.06
C THR A 129 16.53 -5.06 3.21
N ALA A 130 15.29 -5.15 3.69
CA ALA A 130 14.20 -5.81 2.98
C ALA A 130 13.90 -5.16 1.62
N VAL A 131 13.91 -3.83 1.55
CA VAL A 131 13.74 -3.09 0.29
C VAL A 131 14.87 -3.42 -0.70
N ALA A 132 16.13 -3.41 -0.25
CA ALA A 132 17.27 -3.72 -1.11
C ALA A 132 17.25 -5.18 -1.62
N GLU A 133 16.85 -6.13 -0.77
CA GLU A 133 16.67 -7.53 -1.16
C GLU A 133 15.50 -7.70 -2.13
N GLY A 134 14.38 -7.00 -1.91
CA GLY A 134 13.24 -6.94 -2.83
C GLY A 134 13.61 -6.38 -4.21
N GLU A 135 14.42 -5.33 -4.27
CA GLU A 135 14.91 -4.79 -5.54
C GLU A 135 15.79 -5.79 -6.32
N GLU A 136 16.64 -6.57 -5.63
CA GLU A 136 17.43 -7.62 -6.27
C GLU A 136 16.53 -8.74 -6.80
N ALA A 137 15.58 -9.23 -5.99
CA ALA A 137 14.62 -10.24 -6.41
C ALA A 137 13.79 -9.77 -7.63
N GLY A 138 13.32 -8.52 -7.60
CA GLY A 138 12.61 -7.88 -8.71
C GLY A 138 13.45 -7.81 -9.99
N ARG A 139 14.74 -7.45 -9.89
CA ARG A 139 15.67 -7.44 -11.05
C ARG A 139 15.93 -8.84 -11.62
N VAL A 140 16.04 -9.85 -10.77
CA VAL A 140 16.18 -11.25 -11.21
C VAL A 140 14.94 -11.68 -11.98
N ALA A 141 13.75 -11.45 -11.42
CA ALA A 141 12.48 -11.76 -12.09
C ALA A 141 12.33 -10.99 -13.42
N GLU A 142 12.65 -9.69 -13.46
CA GLU A 142 12.60 -8.88 -14.69
C GLU A 142 13.51 -9.46 -15.79
N LYS A 143 14.73 -9.85 -15.42
CA LYS A 143 15.68 -10.46 -16.37
C LYS A 143 15.14 -11.75 -16.97
N LEU A 144 14.51 -12.62 -16.15
CA LEU A 144 13.92 -13.87 -16.63
C LEU A 144 12.71 -13.62 -17.51
N LEU A 145 11.82 -12.70 -17.11
CA LEU A 145 10.64 -12.28 -17.89
C LEU A 145 10.98 -11.68 -19.25
N ALA A 146 12.19 -11.10 -19.39
CA ALA A 146 12.69 -10.59 -20.66
C ALA A 146 13.18 -11.70 -21.63
N THR A 147 13.24 -12.96 -21.18
CA THR A 147 13.64 -14.10 -22.02
C THR A 147 12.54 -14.44 -23.01
N ALA A 148 12.87 -14.43 -24.30
CA ALA A 148 11.91 -14.74 -25.35
C ALA A 148 11.56 -16.23 -25.35
N LEU A 149 10.26 -16.54 -25.34
CA LEU A 149 9.79 -17.91 -25.48
C LEU A 149 10.01 -18.41 -26.93
N PRO A 150 10.53 -19.65 -27.13
CA PRO A 150 10.67 -20.23 -28.45
C PRO A 150 9.31 -20.36 -29.16
N SER A 151 9.31 -20.17 -30.48
CA SER A 151 8.13 -20.32 -31.33
C SER A 151 8.28 -21.54 -32.23
N PRO A 152 7.25 -22.39 -32.37
CA PRO A 152 7.36 -23.57 -33.23
C PRO A 152 7.50 -23.15 -34.69
N GLU A 153 8.48 -23.73 -35.38
CA GLU A 153 8.65 -23.57 -36.83
C GLU A 153 7.58 -24.36 -37.62
N GLU A 154 7.42 -24.04 -38.91
CA GLU A 154 6.50 -24.76 -39.80
C GLU A 154 6.94 -26.23 -39.96
N LYS A 155 5.98 -27.17 -39.84
CA LYS A 155 6.25 -28.61 -39.89
C LYS A 155 6.88 -29.02 -41.24
N PRO A 156 8.11 -29.58 -41.25
CA PRO A 156 8.73 -30.04 -42.49
C PRO A 156 8.02 -31.25 -43.11
N VAL A 157 8.21 -31.45 -44.42
CA VAL A 157 7.52 -32.52 -45.15
C VAL A 157 8.34 -33.81 -45.20
N TRP A 158 9.67 -33.73 -45.28
CA TRP A 158 10.52 -34.91 -45.50
C TRP A 158 11.05 -35.52 -44.20
N PHE A 159 11.14 -36.86 -44.14
CA PHE A 159 11.50 -37.57 -42.91
C PHE A 159 12.83 -37.13 -42.28
N TRP A 160 13.84 -36.75 -43.06
CA TRP A 160 15.14 -36.31 -42.50
C TRP A 160 15.05 -34.93 -41.85
N GLU A 161 14.23 -34.02 -42.40
CA GLU A 161 13.94 -32.72 -41.79
C GLU A 161 13.08 -32.89 -40.54
N LEU A 162 12.09 -33.79 -40.59
CA LEU A 162 11.23 -34.12 -39.45
C LEU A 162 12.04 -34.62 -38.25
N PHE A 163 13.08 -35.44 -38.45
CA PHE A 163 13.95 -35.86 -37.35
C PHE A 163 14.73 -34.69 -36.75
N GLY A 164 15.24 -33.77 -37.58
CA GLY A 164 15.93 -32.57 -37.12
C GLY A 164 15.00 -31.64 -36.34
N ALA A 165 13.81 -31.36 -36.88
CA ALA A 165 12.82 -30.51 -36.23
C ALA A 165 12.27 -31.14 -34.93
N SER A 166 12.12 -32.47 -34.89
CA SER A 166 11.76 -33.17 -33.64
C SER A 166 12.83 -33.03 -32.57
N ALA A 167 14.11 -33.06 -32.95
CA ALA A 167 15.21 -32.88 -32.01
C ALA A 167 15.27 -31.43 -31.49
N ALA A 168 15.07 -30.44 -32.37
CA ALA A 168 14.96 -29.03 -32.00
C ALA A 168 13.81 -28.78 -31.02
N LEU A 169 12.62 -29.36 -31.28
CA LEU A 169 11.48 -29.26 -30.35
C LEU A 169 11.77 -29.84 -28.96
N VAL A 170 12.56 -30.91 -28.88
CA VAL A 170 12.97 -31.50 -27.59
C VAL A 170 13.99 -30.61 -26.86
N GLU A 171 14.88 -29.95 -27.60
CA GLU A 171 15.81 -28.95 -27.05
C GLU A 171 15.06 -27.73 -26.53
N ASP A 172 14.11 -27.20 -27.31
CA ASP A 172 13.25 -26.08 -26.90
C ASP A 172 12.32 -26.46 -25.73
N GLU A 173 11.79 -27.69 -25.71
CA GLU A 173 11.04 -28.25 -24.57
C GLU A 173 11.90 -28.22 -23.29
N SER A 174 13.17 -28.62 -23.38
CA SER A 174 14.09 -28.63 -22.24
C SER A 174 14.42 -27.21 -21.76
N ALA A 175 14.64 -26.28 -22.69
CA ALA A 175 14.92 -24.88 -22.37
C ALA A 175 13.70 -24.17 -21.74
N LEU A 176 12.49 -24.49 -22.19
CA LEU A 176 11.25 -23.99 -21.59
C LEU A 176 11.04 -24.52 -20.16
N ASP A 177 11.36 -25.79 -19.91
CA ASP A 177 11.25 -26.39 -18.58
C ASP A 177 12.26 -25.76 -17.60
N GLU A 178 13.49 -25.52 -18.05
CA GLU A 178 14.51 -24.81 -17.27
C GLU A 178 14.06 -23.37 -16.94
N LEU A 179 13.58 -22.62 -17.95
CA LEU A 179 13.06 -21.26 -17.74
C LEU A 179 11.85 -21.25 -16.79
N ALA A 180 10.95 -22.22 -16.90
CA ALA A 180 9.80 -22.35 -16.02
C ALA A 180 10.23 -22.54 -14.56
N GLN A 181 11.20 -23.43 -14.29
CA GLN A 181 11.75 -23.64 -12.95
C GLN A 181 12.46 -22.40 -12.39
N GLU A 182 13.21 -21.69 -13.24
CA GLU A 182 13.85 -20.42 -12.85
C GLU A 182 12.82 -19.34 -12.51
N LEU A 183 11.75 -19.21 -13.30
CA LEU A 183 10.66 -18.26 -13.06
C LEU A 183 9.84 -18.61 -11.80
N GLU A 184 9.60 -19.89 -11.52
CA GLU A 184 8.99 -20.35 -10.27
C GLU A 184 9.85 -19.95 -9.08
N THR A 185 11.15 -20.27 -9.12
CA THR A 185 12.11 -19.92 -8.06
C THR A 185 12.18 -18.40 -7.83
N ALA A 186 12.19 -17.62 -8.92
CA ALA A 186 12.18 -16.17 -8.84
C ALA A 186 10.86 -15.61 -8.31
N SER A 187 9.72 -16.23 -8.65
CA SER A 187 8.42 -15.86 -8.09
C SER A 187 8.36 -16.15 -6.59
N GLU A 188 8.82 -17.31 -6.13
CA GLU A 188 8.91 -17.64 -4.70
C GLU A 188 9.80 -16.63 -3.96
N SER A 189 10.99 -16.33 -4.51
CA SER A 189 11.90 -15.32 -3.94
C SER A 189 11.26 -13.92 -3.88
N ALA A 190 10.45 -13.56 -4.89
CA ALA A 190 9.75 -12.28 -4.93
C ALA A 190 8.62 -12.20 -3.88
N VAL A 191 7.91 -13.31 -3.62
CA VAL A 191 6.93 -13.39 -2.53
C VAL A 191 7.61 -13.26 -1.17
N GLU A 192 8.69 -14.01 -0.92
CA GLU A 192 9.43 -13.92 0.35
C GLU A 192 9.97 -12.52 0.61
N ALA A 193 10.50 -11.86 -0.42
CA ALA A 193 11.00 -10.49 -0.29
C ALA A 193 9.86 -9.47 -0.08
N GLU A 194 8.70 -9.69 -0.70
CA GLU A 194 7.52 -8.86 -0.49
C GLU A 194 7.03 -8.97 0.96
N GLU A 195 6.89 -10.19 1.48
CA GLU A 195 6.53 -10.42 2.89
C GLU A 195 7.52 -9.76 3.86
N ALA A 196 8.82 -9.80 3.57
CA ALA A 196 9.85 -9.13 4.39
C ALA A 196 9.71 -7.60 4.39
N VAL A 197 9.36 -7.00 3.24
CA VAL A 197 9.08 -5.57 3.13
C VAL A 197 7.80 -5.21 3.88
N GLN A 198 6.74 -6.02 3.75
CA GLN A 198 5.49 -5.86 4.48
C GLN A 198 5.72 -5.87 6.00
N GLU A 199 6.39 -6.90 6.51
CA GLU A 199 6.65 -7.06 7.95
C GLU A 199 7.51 -5.90 8.49
N SER A 200 8.61 -5.59 7.80
CA SER A 200 9.54 -4.54 8.25
C SER A 200 8.90 -3.14 8.16
N GLY A 201 8.13 -2.86 7.12
CA GLY A 201 7.44 -1.58 6.95
C GLY A 201 6.34 -1.38 8.00
N LEU A 202 5.52 -2.40 8.27
CA LEU A 202 4.55 -2.36 9.36
C LEU A 202 5.22 -2.19 10.73
N GLY A 203 6.40 -2.79 10.92
CA GLY A 203 7.23 -2.57 12.10
C GLY A 203 7.60 -1.08 12.28
N VAL A 204 7.99 -0.40 11.20
CA VAL A 204 8.28 1.06 11.22
C VAL A 204 7.04 1.89 11.56
N LEU A 205 5.90 1.63 10.89
CA LEU A 205 4.65 2.36 11.17
C LEU A 205 4.19 2.17 12.62
N THR A 206 4.22 0.93 13.11
CA THR A 206 3.82 0.60 14.49
C THR A 206 4.72 1.31 15.50
N ALA A 207 6.04 1.22 15.34
CA ALA A 207 6.99 1.86 16.24
C ALA A 207 6.82 3.39 16.26
N ALA A 208 6.58 4.01 15.10
CA ALA A 208 6.30 5.45 15.02
C ALA A 208 4.97 5.82 15.71
N GLY A 209 3.91 5.06 15.46
CA GLY A 209 2.60 5.27 16.08
C GLY A 209 2.64 5.13 17.61
N GLU A 210 3.33 4.11 18.13
CA GLU A 210 3.52 3.90 19.57
C GLU A 210 4.36 5.02 20.22
N ALA A 211 5.36 5.55 19.50
CA ALA A 211 6.20 6.63 19.99
C ALA A 211 5.47 7.99 20.10
N ALA A 212 4.36 8.17 19.39
CA ALA A 212 3.64 9.45 19.31
C ALA A 212 3.16 9.97 20.68
N ALA A 213 2.70 9.09 21.58
CA ALA A 213 2.25 9.51 22.92
C ALA A 213 3.41 10.02 23.80
N GLY A 214 4.57 9.37 23.71
CA GLY A 214 5.79 9.83 24.38
C GLY A 214 6.29 11.15 23.79
N PHE A 215 6.19 11.30 22.46
CA PHE A 215 6.50 12.53 21.75
C PHE A 215 5.58 13.68 22.17
N GLU A 216 4.26 13.49 22.22
CA GLU A 216 3.30 14.47 22.73
C GLU A 216 3.66 14.93 24.16
N THR A 217 3.96 13.98 25.05
CA THR A 217 4.34 14.28 26.44
C THR A 217 5.59 15.16 26.54
N ALA A 218 6.51 15.05 25.58
CA ALA A 218 7.73 15.85 25.53
C ALA A 218 7.52 17.29 25.02
N HIS A 219 6.36 17.59 24.41
CA HIS A 219 6.03 18.90 23.82
C HIS A 219 4.76 19.50 24.47
N PRO A 220 4.77 19.75 25.80
CA PRO A 220 3.57 20.13 26.54
C PRO A 220 2.97 21.48 26.13
N SER A 221 3.73 22.33 25.43
CA SER A 221 3.26 23.65 24.99
C SER A 221 2.85 23.68 23.51
N ALA A 222 2.76 22.53 22.84
CA ALA A 222 2.22 22.45 21.48
C ALA A 222 0.71 22.81 21.47
N ARG A 223 0.24 23.34 20.33
CA ARG A 223 -1.17 23.73 20.18
C ARG A 223 -2.08 22.51 20.03
N ASN A 224 -3.34 22.67 20.45
CA ASN A 224 -4.30 21.57 20.51
C ASN A 224 -4.52 20.92 19.13
N ASP A 225 -4.66 21.71 18.06
CA ASP A 225 -4.91 21.19 16.71
C ASP A 225 -3.73 20.32 16.20
N ALA A 226 -2.49 20.70 16.51
CA ALA A 226 -1.31 19.92 16.13
C ALA A 226 -1.24 18.59 16.91
N VAL A 227 -1.59 18.60 18.20
CA VAL A 227 -1.67 17.38 19.01
C VAL A 227 -2.79 16.45 18.51
N ILE A 228 -3.95 17.00 18.13
CA ILE A 228 -5.06 16.21 17.55
C ILE A 228 -4.62 15.57 16.23
N ALA A 229 -3.98 16.34 15.35
CA ALA A 229 -3.45 15.81 14.09
C ALA A 229 -2.42 14.70 14.31
N LEU A 230 -1.52 14.86 15.29
CA LEU A 230 -0.54 13.84 15.69
C LEU A 230 -1.24 12.55 16.14
N ARG A 231 -2.22 12.66 17.03
CA ARG A 231 -2.97 11.49 17.54
C ARG A 231 -3.74 10.77 16.44
N SER A 232 -4.37 11.51 15.53
CA SER A 232 -5.07 10.93 14.37
C SER A 232 -4.09 10.17 13.48
N ALA A 233 -3.00 10.80 13.08
CA ALA A 233 -2.00 10.17 12.21
C ALA A 233 -1.33 8.95 12.88
N ALA A 234 -1.13 8.98 14.19
CA ALA A 234 -0.61 7.84 14.95
C ALA A 234 -1.62 6.68 14.99
N ALA A 235 -2.90 6.97 15.16
CA ALA A 235 -3.95 5.96 15.11
C ALA A 235 -4.06 5.32 13.71
N ASP A 236 -3.97 6.13 12.65
CA ASP A 236 -3.97 5.65 11.27
C ASP A 236 -2.74 4.76 10.99
N ALA A 237 -1.55 5.14 11.48
CA ALA A 237 -0.33 4.34 11.36
C ALA A 237 -0.44 2.98 12.07
N LEU A 238 -1.07 2.95 13.26
CA LEU A 238 -1.32 1.71 14.01
C LEU A 238 -2.43 0.84 13.39
N ALA A 239 -3.31 1.43 12.57
CA ALA A 239 -4.38 0.72 11.88
C ALA A 239 -3.92 0.10 10.54
N ALA A 240 -2.74 0.47 10.03
CA ALA A 240 -2.19 -0.09 8.81
C ALA A 240 -1.95 -1.60 8.94
N THR A 241 -2.37 -2.36 7.92
CA THR A 241 -2.21 -3.83 7.87
C THR A 241 -1.37 -4.30 6.69
N THR A 242 -1.02 -3.38 5.79
CA THR A 242 -0.18 -3.59 4.60
C THR A 242 0.72 -2.38 4.40
N VAL A 243 1.79 -2.57 3.64
CA VAL A 243 2.75 -1.58 3.16
C VAL A 243 2.46 -1.37 1.69
N ASP A 244 1.76 -0.29 1.41
CA ASP A 244 1.37 0.22 0.09
C ASP A 244 1.49 1.75 0.08
N ASP A 245 1.05 2.38 -1.02
CA ASP A 245 1.10 3.84 -1.19
C ASP A 245 0.35 4.60 -0.07
N ASP A 246 -0.75 4.03 0.44
CA ASP A 246 -1.55 4.64 1.49
C ASP A 246 -0.84 4.54 2.86
N ALA A 247 -0.23 3.40 3.15
CA ALA A 247 0.59 3.23 4.35
C ALA A 247 1.82 4.14 4.35
N ALA A 248 2.50 4.27 3.20
CA ALA A 248 3.62 5.19 3.05
C ALA A 248 3.20 6.66 3.25
N THR A 249 2.05 7.06 2.67
CA THR A 249 1.45 8.39 2.88
C THR A 249 1.09 8.63 4.34
N THR A 250 0.56 7.60 5.03
CA THR A 250 0.22 7.66 6.46
C THR A 250 1.46 7.89 7.32
N TYR A 251 2.57 7.20 7.02
CA TYR A 251 3.83 7.42 7.71
C TYR A 251 4.35 8.85 7.54
N VAL A 252 4.32 9.39 6.32
CA VAL A 252 4.72 10.79 6.04
C VAL A 252 3.82 11.76 6.80
N ALA A 253 2.50 11.56 6.78
CA ALA A 253 1.55 12.40 7.51
C ALA A 253 1.80 12.40 9.02
N LEU A 254 2.19 11.25 9.59
CA LEU A 254 2.57 11.15 11.00
C LEU A 254 3.85 11.97 11.30
N GLN A 255 4.87 11.90 10.45
CA GLN A 255 6.09 12.71 10.61
C GLN A 255 5.82 14.21 10.46
N ASP A 256 4.97 14.60 9.51
CA ASP A 256 4.54 15.99 9.31
C ASP A 256 3.75 16.51 10.51
N ALA A 257 2.86 15.70 11.09
CA ALA A 257 2.15 16.05 12.31
C ALA A 257 3.12 16.25 13.49
N GLY A 258 4.14 15.40 13.61
CA GLY A 258 5.24 15.58 14.56
C GLY A 258 5.98 16.92 14.35
N ALA A 259 6.25 17.29 13.09
CA ALA A 259 6.87 18.57 12.76
C ALA A 259 5.98 19.77 13.16
N GLN A 260 4.66 19.67 12.96
CA GLN A 260 3.72 20.71 13.39
C GLN A 260 3.66 20.88 14.90
N VAL A 261 3.74 19.78 15.66
CA VAL A 261 3.82 19.83 17.14
C VAL A 261 5.07 20.61 17.57
N ILE A 262 6.24 20.33 17.00
CA ILE A 262 7.48 21.08 17.30
C ILE A 262 7.34 22.55 16.91
N ALA A 263 6.80 22.83 15.71
CA ALA A 263 6.68 24.19 15.21
C ALA A 263 5.76 25.04 16.09
N THR A 264 4.58 24.52 16.42
CA THR A 264 3.62 25.22 17.27
C THR A 264 4.13 25.38 18.70
N GLU A 265 4.80 24.37 19.28
CA GLU A 265 5.47 24.55 20.57
C GLU A 265 6.52 25.67 20.52
N SER A 266 7.31 25.75 19.45
CA SER A 266 8.32 26.81 19.31
C SER A 266 7.71 28.21 19.31
N GLU A 267 6.60 28.39 18.60
CA GLU A 267 5.82 29.63 18.56
C GLU A 267 5.29 29.99 19.96
N GLU A 268 4.68 29.02 20.63
CA GLU A 268 4.13 29.17 21.98
C GLU A 268 5.22 29.51 23.02
N MET A 269 6.38 28.89 22.91
CA MET A 269 7.53 29.16 23.77
C MET A 269 8.17 30.53 23.51
N ALA A 270 8.05 31.04 22.27
CA ALA A 270 8.48 32.39 21.92
C ALA A 270 7.54 33.45 22.52
N GLU A 271 6.22 33.24 22.47
CA GLU A 271 5.24 34.12 23.13
C GLU A 271 5.45 34.16 24.65
N LYS A 272 5.74 33.01 25.25
CA LYS A 272 5.99 32.86 26.69
C LYS A 272 7.30 33.51 27.15
N SER A 273 8.16 33.94 26.24
CA SER A 273 9.48 34.50 26.55
C SER A 273 9.43 35.78 27.41
N GLY A 274 10.57 36.11 28.03
CA GLY A 274 10.73 37.27 28.91
C GLY A 274 10.73 36.94 30.41
N PRO A 275 10.65 37.96 31.30
CA PRO A 275 10.83 37.78 32.74
C PRO A 275 9.81 36.86 33.42
N LEU A 276 8.61 36.74 32.84
CA LEU A 276 7.51 35.94 33.39
C LEU A 276 7.51 34.49 32.93
N ARG A 277 8.43 34.09 32.04
CA ARG A 277 8.44 32.74 31.44
C ARG A 277 8.36 31.62 32.46
N GLY A 278 9.14 31.69 33.55
CA GLY A 278 9.14 30.65 34.59
C GLY A 278 7.77 30.48 35.25
N ALA A 279 7.15 31.58 35.65
CA ALA A 279 5.82 31.57 36.26
C ALA A 279 4.75 31.05 35.29
N ARG A 280 4.79 31.45 34.01
CA ARG A 280 3.86 30.95 32.99
C ARG A 280 3.92 29.43 32.86
N LEU A 281 5.11 28.86 32.72
CA LEU A 281 5.27 27.40 32.61
C LEU A 281 4.80 26.66 33.87
N GLU A 282 5.04 27.21 35.07
CA GLU A 282 4.52 26.64 36.32
C GLU A 282 2.99 26.70 36.40
N ILE A 283 2.39 27.79 35.95
CA ILE A 283 0.92 27.97 35.90
C ILE A 283 0.29 26.95 34.96
N GLU A 284 0.85 26.76 33.77
CA GLU A 284 0.28 25.82 32.80
C GLU A 284 0.45 24.37 33.24
N ALA A 285 1.59 24.02 33.86
CA ALA A 285 1.78 22.71 34.47
C ALA A 285 0.79 22.47 35.61
N PHE A 286 0.55 23.50 36.44
CA PHE A 286 -0.46 23.47 37.49
C PHE A 286 -1.86 23.26 36.90
N ALA A 287 -2.25 24.03 35.89
CA ALA A 287 -3.54 23.89 35.22
C ALA A 287 -3.76 22.50 34.61
N ARG A 288 -2.76 21.94 33.90
CA ARG A 288 -2.81 20.55 33.38
C ARG A 288 -2.95 19.51 34.48
N SER A 289 -2.35 19.75 35.67
CA SER A 289 -2.52 18.83 36.82
C SER A 289 -3.95 18.82 37.39
N LEU A 290 -4.72 19.88 37.13
CA LEU A 290 -6.10 19.98 37.58
C LEU A 290 -7.06 19.34 36.56
N ALA A 291 -6.79 19.36 35.25
CA ALA A 291 -7.68 18.78 34.23
C ALA A 291 -7.06 17.59 33.48
N PRO A 292 -6.93 16.41 34.11
CA PRO A 292 -6.39 15.24 33.46
C PRO A 292 -7.28 14.79 32.29
N GLY A 293 -6.66 14.59 31.12
CA GLY A 293 -7.33 14.12 29.91
C GLY A 293 -8.05 15.22 29.10
N VAL A 294 -7.84 16.50 29.41
CA VAL A 294 -8.28 17.63 28.57
C VAL A 294 -7.05 18.23 27.88
N LEU A 295 -7.15 18.50 26.58
CA LEU A 295 -6.12 19.24 25.86
C LEU A 295 -6.22 20.72 26.23
N LEU A 296 -5.13 21.29 26.75
CA LEU A 296 -5.07 22.67 27.23
C LEU A 296 -4.01 23.46 26.48
N GLU A 297 -4.48 24.55 25.87
CA GLU A 297 -3.67 25.60 25.24
C GLU A 297 -3.75 26.88 26.06
N PHE A 298 -2.72 27.73 26.00
CA PHE A 298 -2.60 28.92 26.84
C PHE A 298 -2.07 30.13 26.08
N ASP A 299 -2.83 31.21 26.15
CA ASP A 299 -2.47 32.53 25.63
C ASP A 299 -2.16 33.52 26.78
N TRP A 300 -1.29 34.50 26.53
CA TRP A 300 -0.86 35.46 27.55
C TRP A 300 -0.97 36.92 27.12
N SER A 301 -1.91 37.64 27.72
CA SER A 301 -2.19 39.05 27.38
C SER A 301 -1.91 40.01 28.55
N PRO A 302 -1.61 41.30 28.33
CA PRO A 302 -1.53 42.27 29.43
C PRO A 302 -2.85 42.42 30.20
N VAL A 303 -3.98 42.31 29.51
CA VAL A 303 -5.33 42.46 30.06
C VAL A 303 -6.24 41.42 29.44
N VAL A 304 -7.02 40.73 30.27
CA VAL A 304 -8.05 39.77 29.87
C VAL A 304 -9.35 40.15 30.57
N ASN A 305 -10.46 40.21 29.83
CA ASN A 305 -11.77 40.65 30.35
C ASN A 305 -11.73 41.97 31.13
N GLY A 306 -10.86 42.90 30.73
CA GLY A 306 -10.68 44.21 31.37
C GLY A 306 -9.85 44.21 32.66
N ALA A 307 -9.31 43.05 33.10
CA ALA A 307 -8.46 42.90 34.27
C ALA A 307 -7.01 42.52 33.87
N GLY A 308 -6.02 43.04 34.62
CA GLY A 308 -4.59 42.82 34.33
C GLY A 308 -3.66 43.97 34.77
N TYR A 309 -4.23 45.12 35.15
CA TYR A 309 -3.47 46.26 35.70
C TYR A 309 -3.83 46.54 37.16
N ASN A 310 -2.98 47.29 37.86
CA ASN A 310 -3.18 47.72 39.26
C ASN A 310 -3.45 46.55 40.23
N GLY A 311 -2.87 45.38 39.96
CA GLY A 311 -3.05 44.18 40.77
C GLY A 311 -4.38 43.45 40.56
N SER A 312 -5.20 43.83 39.57
CA SER A 312 -6.31 42.99 39.09
C SER A 312 -5.77 41.87 38.20
N MET A 313 -6.43 40.71 38.22
CA MET A 313 -6.12 39.56 37.37
C MET A 313 -7.36 39.15 36.59
N GLY A 314 -7.17 38.81 35.32
CA GLY A 314 -8.21 38.27 34.46
C GLY A 314 -7.81 36.93 33.86
N GLY A 315 -8.81 36.10 33.63
CA GLY A 315 -8.76 34.88 32.84
C GLY A 315 -9.96 34.83 31.90
N TYR A 316 -9.82 34.02 30.85
CA TYR A 316 -10.90 33.68 29.93
C TYR A 316 -10.64 32.31 29.34
N THR A 317 -11.65 31.44 29.40
CA THR A 317 -11.54 30.08 28.87
C THR A 317 -12.57 29.85 27.78
N THR A 318 -12.11 29.33 26.63
CA THR A 318 -12.97 28.79 25.58
C THR A 318 -12.77 27.28 25.49
N TRP A 319 -13.85 26.50 25.36
CA TRP A 319 -13.79 25.05 25.32
C TRP A 319 -14.69 24.46 24.22
N TRP A 320 -14.38 23.23 23.82
CA TRP A 320 -15.10 22.49 22.79
C TRP A 320 -15.35 21.04 23.25
N TRP A 321 -16.58 20.57 23.09
CA TRP A 321 -17.03 19.20 23.44
C TRP A 321 -16.76 18.18 22.31
N ASP A 322 -15.66 18.34 21.58
CA ASP A 322 -15.23 17.35 20.60
C ASP A 322 -14.43 16.21 21.23
N ASP A 323 -14.03 15.24 20.42
CA ASP A 323 -13.18 14.13 20.82
C ASP A 323 -11.82 14.23 20.10
N PRO A 324 -10.71 14.49 20.81
CA PRO A 324 -10.63 14.72 22.25
C PRO A 324 -11.10 16.12 22.66
N GLY A 325 -11.70 16.23 23.85
CA GLY A 325 -12.15 17.50 24.39
C GLY A 325 -10.97 18.45 24.66
N ARG A 326 -11.11 19.71 24.24
CA ARG A 326 -10.05 20.72 24.34
C ARG A 326 -10.53 22.06 24.87
N ALA A 327 -9.59 22.85 25.38
CA ALA A 327 -9.82 24.23 25.78
C ALA A 327 -8.59 25.11 25.53
N ASN A 328 -8.84 26.41 25.38
CA ASN A 328 -7.84 27.47 25.41
C ASN A 328 -8.13 28.35 26.63
N ILE A 329 -7.10 28.58 27.46
CA ILE A 329 -7.14 29.45 28.62
C ILE A 329 -6.25 30.67 28.36
N GLU A 330 -6.84 31.85 28.19
CA GLU A 330 -6.13 33.11 28.12
C GLU A 330 -5.98 33.70 29.54
N LEU A 331 -4.75 34.01 29.95
CA LEU A 331 -4.44 34.59 31.26
C LEU A 331 -3.77 35.95 31.14
N SER A 332 -4.16 36.87 32.02
CA SER A 332 -3.48 38.16 32.09
C SER A 332 -2.05 38.01 32.66
N ASN A 333 -1.10 38.80 32.19
CA ASN A 333 0.31 38.80 32.67
C ASN A 333 0.42 38.99 34.19
N SER A 334 -0.52 39.72 34.78
CA SER A 334 -0.60 39.94 36.22
C SER A 334 -0.79 38.66 37.04
N VAL A 335 -1.35 37.60 36.45
CA VAL A 335 -1.43 36.26 37.07
C VAL A 335 -0.03 35.72 37.27
N ALA A 336 0.80 35.75 36.21
CA ALA A 336 2.19 35.30 36.27
C ALA A 336 3.06 36.20 37.17
N GLU A 337 2.82 37.52 37.21
CA GLU A 337 3.54 38.45 38.10
C GLU A 337 3.33 38.15 39.59
N GLN A 338 2.21 37.54 39.94
CA GLN A 338 1.81 37.30 41.32
C GLN A 338 1.90 35.83 41.73
N TRP A 339 2.29 34.97 40.80
CA TRP A 339 2.49 33.57 41.05
C TRP A 339 3.56 33.35 42.13
N PRO A 340 3.38 32.42 43.10
CA PRO A 340 2.29 31.46 43.27
C PRO A 340 1.27 31.85 44.36
N ALA A 341 0.84 33.12 44.42
CA ALA A 341 -0.13 33.57 45.43
C ALA A 341 -1.45 32.78 45.37
N GLU A 342 -2.10 32.57 46.52
CA GLU A 342 -3.36 31.81 46.62
C GLU A 342 -4.45 32.35 45.68
N ARG A 343 -4.59 33.67 45.58
CA ARG A 343 -5.51 34.31 44.63
C ARG A 343 -5.23 33.96 43.16
N SER A 344 -3.96 33.82 42.78
CA SER A 344 -3.57 33.47 41.42
C SER A 344 -3.88 32.00 41.12
N LYS A 345 -3.60 31.10 42.07
CA LYS A 345 -3.97 29.67 41.95
C LYS A 345 -5.47 29.48 41.89
N ALA A 346 -6.22 30.22 42.70
CA ALA A 346 -7.67 30.20 42.73
C ALA A 346 -8.30 30.63 41.40
N LEU A 347 -7.79 31.71 40.80
CA LEU A 347 -8.22 32.12 39.45
C LEU A 347 -7.89 31.05 38.41
N VAL A 348 -6.65 30.53 38.38
CA VAL A 348 -6.27 29.48 37.42
C VAL A 348 -7.15 28.23 37.59
N ALA A 349 -7.45 27.83 38.83
CA ALA A 349 -8.34 26.71 39.10
C ALA A 349 -9.78 26.96 38.62
N HIS A 350 -10.26 28.21 38.69
CA HIS A 350 -11.55 28.60 38.12
C HIS A 350 -11.56 28.45 36.60
N GLU A 351 -10.56 28.98 35.90
CA GLU A 351 -10.43 28.84 34.45
C GLU A 351 -10.37 27.36 34.01
N VAL A 352 -9.62 26.53 34.75
CA VAL A 352 -9.61 25.08 34.51
C VAL A 352 -10.98 24.44 34.75
N GLY A 353 -11.80 25.00 35.64
CA GLY A 353 -13.17 24.58 35.86
C GLY A 353 -14.05 24.74 34.62
N HIS A 354 -13.84 25.78 33.81
CA HIS A 354 -14.46 25.86 32.49
C HIS A 354 -13.92 24.77 31.56
N ALA A 355 -12.59 24.58 31.52
CA ALA A 355 -11.98 23.61 30.61
C ALA A 355 -12.41 22.17 30.89
N ILE A 356 -12.47 21.74 32.15
CA ILE A 356 -12.82 20.36 32.52
C ILE A 356 -14.29 20.02 32.25
N SER A 357 -15.14 21.03 32.03
CA SER A 357 -16.53 20.83 31.66
C SER A 357 -16.70 19.98 30.40
N VAL A 358 -15.69 19.95 29.51
CA VAL A 358 -15.71 19.10 28.30
C VAL A 358 -15.84 17.60 28.60
N LYS A 359 -15.45 17.16 29.80
CA LYS A 359 -15.60 15.76 30.26
C LYS A 359 -16.86 15.52 31.08
N CYS A 360 -17.56 16.58 31.47
CA CYS A 360 -18.58 16.58 32.51
C CYS A 360 -19.83 17.35 32.10
N GLU A 361 -20.08 17.44 30.79
CA GLU A 361 -21.18 18.19 30.18
C GLU A 361 -22.54 17.84 30.80
N ASP A 362 -22.79 16.55 31.03
CA ASP A 362 -24.07 16.06 31.58
C ASP A 362 -24.24 16.28 33.10
N MET A 363 -23.23 16.85 33.78
CA MET A 363 -23.23 16.99 35.24
C MET A 363 -23.79 18.34 35.73
N TYR A 364 -23.98 19.30 34.84
CA TYR A 364 -24.51 20.62 35.18
C TYR A 364 -25.27 21.26 34.02
N ASP A 365 -25.94 22.39 34.29
CA ASP A 365 -26.61 23.16 33.24
C ASP A 365 -25.61 24.07 32.51
N ALA A 366 -25.18 23.71 31.30
CA ALA A 366 -24.29 24.53 30.49
C ALA A 366 -25.01 25.58 29.62
N SER A 367 -26.32 25.83 29.81
CA SER A 367 -27.12 26.68 28.91
C SER A 367 -27.04 28.18 29.21
N THR A 368 -26.51 28.59 30.36
CA THR A 368 -26.43 30.01 30.76
C THR A 368 -25.04 30.38 31.27
N GLN A 369 -24.65 31.65 31.09
CA GLN A 369 -23.38 32.14 31.65
C GLN A 369 -23.32 31.94 33.17
N ASP A 370 -24.40 32.25 33.89
CA ASP A 370 -24.43 32.13 35.35
C ASP A 370 -24.17 30.69 35.85
N SER A 371 -24.76 29.68 35.18
CA SER A 371 -24.53 28.28 35.53
C SER A 371 -23.14 27.78 35.15
N ILE A 372 -22.59 28.26 34.02
CA ILE A 372 -21.20 28.02 33.59
C ILE A 372 -20.20 28.58 34.61
N GLU A 373 -20.37 29.83 35.06
CA GLU A 373 -19.49 30.48 36.03
C GLU A 373 -19.58 29.81 37.42
N LYS A 374 -20.78 29.38 37.81
CA LYS A 374 -20.99 28.60 39.04
C LYS A 374 -20.32 27.24 38.98
N TRP A 375 -20.33 26.57 37.82
CA TRP A 375 -19.60 25.32 37.63
C TRP A 375 -18.09 25.51 37.80
N ALA A 376 -17.50 26.50 37.12
CA ALA A 376 -16.07 26.80 37.23
C ALA A 376 -15.65 27.14 38.67
N THR A 377 -16.47 27.95 39.36
CA THR A 377 -16.25 28.28 40.77
C THR A 377 -16.37 27.05 41.67
N ALA A 378 -17.37 26.20 41.43
CA ALA A 378 -17.59 24.97 42.18
C ALA A 378 -16.44 23.98 42.01
N TRP A 379 -15.90 23.87 40.79
CA TRP A 379 -14.70 23.09 40.51
C TRP A 379 -13.50 23.58 41.33
N ALA A 380 -13.19 24.88 41.27
CA ALA A 380 -12.07 25.46 42.03
C ALA A 380 -12.20 25.22 43.54
N ILE A 381 -13.39 25.45 44.11
CA ILE A 381 -13.69 25.18 45.53
C ILE A 381 -13.50 23.71 45.85
N SER A 382 -14.03 22.81 45.01
CA SER A 382 -13.86 21.39 45.22
C SER A 382 -12.38 21.05 45.32
N MET A 383 -11.54 21.63 44.45
CA MET A 383 -10.08 21.38 44.39
C MET A 383 -9.32 21.96 45.58
N GLY A 384 -10.01 22.66 46.49
CA GLY A 384 -9.45 23.26 47.69
C GLY A 384 -9.03 24.72 47.53
N TYR A 385 -9.32 25.34 46.38
CA TYR A 385 -8.99 26.75 46.14
C TYR A 385 -10.17 27.64 46.52
N THR A 386 -10.13 28.12 47.76
CA THR A 386 -11.23 28.87 48.39
C THR A 386 -10.99 30.38 48.53
N ASP A 387 -9.89 30.91 47.97
CA ASP A 387 -9.71 32.36 47.88
C ASP A 387 -10.80 32.96 46.97
N ASP A 388 -11.29 34.16 47.29
CA ASP A 388 -12.43 34.78 46.60
C ASP A 388 -12.18 35.02 45.09
N ALA A 389 -10.92 34.98 44.65
CA ALA A 389 -10.54 35.04 43.24
C ALA A 389 -10.92 33.78 42.41
N ASN A 390 -11.42 32.72 43.04
CA ASN A 390 -11.94 31.52 42.37
C ASN A 390 -13.29 31.71 41.65
N GLY A 391 -13.76 32.95 41.51
CA GLY A 391 -15.08 33.31 40.95
C GLY A 391 -16.09 33.76 41.99
N VAL A 392 -15.92 33.45 43.29
CA VAL A 392 -16.86 33.86 44.36
C VAL A 392 -17.05 35.38 44.42
N TRP A 393 -15.98 36.16 44.26
CA TRP A 393 -16.07 37.62 44.29
C TRP A 393 -16.93 38.18 43.15
N ALA A 394 -16.85 37.58 41.96
CA ALA A 394 -17.51 38.05 40.75
C ALA A 394 -18.94 37.49 40.59
N TYR A 395 -19.12 36.20 40.93
CA TYR A 395 -20.31 35.42 40.58
C TYR A 395 -21.06 34.88 41.81
N GLY A 396 -20.50 35.03 43.00
CA GLY A 396 -21.05 34.51 44.25
C GLY A 396 -20.73 33.03 44.48
N TYR A 397 -21.15 32.53 45.64
CA TYR A 397 -20.97 31.12 45.99
C TYR A 397 -21.90 30.22 45.16
N PRO A 398 -21.39 29.14 44.56
CA PRO A 398 -22.23 28.17 43.86
C PRO A 398 -23.04 27.32 44.85
N PRO A 399 -24.19 26.75 44.43
CA PRO A 399 -24.93 25.77 45.23
C PRO A 399 -24.07 24.55 45.59
N GLN A 400 -24.32 23.94 46.76
CA GLN A 400 -23.55 22.76 47.22
C GLN A 400 -23.63 21.59 46.21
N GLU A 401 -24.77 21.41 45.55
CA GLU A 401 -24.93 20.36 44.53
C GLU A 401 -23.97 20.52 43.34
N TYR A 402 -23.59 21.75 42.97
CA TYR A 402 -22.57 22.00 41.95
C TYR A 402 -21.17 21.63 42.45
N ILE A 403 -20.85 21.92 43.72
CA ILE A 403 -19.55 21.58 44.33
C ILE A 403 -19.40 20.05 44.41
N ASP A 404 -20.46 19.36 44.83
CA ASP A 404 -20.50 17.90 44.91
C ASP A 404 -20.39 17.26 43.52
N ALA A 405 -21.09 17.81 42.51
CA ALA A 405 -21.00 17.36 41.13
C ALA A 405 -19.59 17.57 40.55
N ALA A 406 -19.01 18.76 40.72
CA ALA A 406 -17.65 19.06 40.26
C ALA A 406 -16.59 18.19 40.97
N ALA A 407 -16.77 17.87 42.25
CA ALA A 407 -15.90 16.93 42.95
C ALA A 407 -15.98 15.50 42.37
N GLY A 408 -17.18 15.08 41.92
CA GLY A 408 -17.41 13.78 41.30
C GLY A 408 -16.94 13.66 39.83
N CYS A 409 -16.65 14.78 39.18
CA CYS A 409 -16.15 14.86 37.80
C CYS A 409 -14.66 14.48 37.65
N ARG A 410 -13.89 14.52 38.75
CA ARG A 410 -12.48 14.12 38.79
C ARG A 410 -12.29 12.64 38.55
#